data_AF-A0A959IPD9-F1
#
_entry.id   AF-A0A959IPD9-F1
#
_cell.length_a   1.000
_cell.length_b   1.000
_cell.length_c   1.000
_cell.angle_alpha   90.00
_cell.angle_beta   90.00
_cell.angle_gamma   90.00
#
_symmetry.space_group_name_H-M   'P 1'
#
loop_
_entity.id
_entity.type
_entity.pdbx_description
1 polymer ?
#
loop_
_entity_poly.entity_id
_entity_poly.type
_entity_poly.pdbx_seq_one_letter_code
_entity_poly.pdbx_strand_id
1 'polypeptide(L)'
;MLTNNHVLTKAEQAKGATLKFDYEEDVDGKSKVSTLYKLDPDTFFQTDEKLDFTLVKVEGMDTDDKVPISEWGNLILGDAEAAVQGEYVTVIQHPQGRTKEIAFDRIASIDDTIVKYRADTEGGSSGSPVFDINWKVIALHHGATSNSNQGTRMDVILGMLNGVNLA
;
A
#
# COMPACT_ATOMS: atom_id res chain seq x y z
N MET A 1 -8.71 -0.58 2.84
CA MET A 1 -7.30 -0.16 2.80
C MET A 1 -6.42 -1.37 3.02
N LEU A 2 -5.34 -1.51 2.24
CA LEU A 2 -4.34 -2.57 2.35
C LEU A 2 -3.02 -1.97 2.87
N THR A 3 -2.41 -2.60 3.87
CA THR A 3 -1.08 -2.25 4.42
C THR A 3 -0.39 -3.52 4.91
N ASN A 4 0.81 -3.44 5.49
CA ASN A 4 1.47 -4.62 6.07
C ASN A 4 0.87 -5.05 7.41
N ASN A 5 0.96 -6.34 7.74
CA ASN A 5 0.58 -6.87 9.05
C ASN A 5 1.44 -6.22 10.14
N HIS A 6 2.75 -6.09 9.94
CA HIS A 6 3.64 -5.51 10.96
C HIS A 6 3.37 -4.02 11.22
N VAL A 7 2.69 -3.32 10.30
CA VAL A 7 2.21 -1.93 10.50
C VAL A 7 0.91 -1.94 11.30
N LEU A 8 -0.02 -2.84 10.96
CA LEU A 8 -1.33 -2.94 11.58
C LEU A 8 -1.68 -4.39 11.93
N THR A 9 -1.24 -4.83 13.12
CA THR A 9 -1.27 -6.26 13.49
C THR A 9 -2.64 -6.73 13.98
N LYS A 10 -3.48 -5.82 14.52
CA LYS A 10 -4.74 -6.17 15.22
C LYS A 10 -5.82 -5.13 14.99
N ALA A 11 -7.08 -5.58 15.00
CA ALA A 11 -8.27 -4.74 14.89
C ALA A 11 -8.29 -3.58 15.91
N GLU A 12 -7.87 -3.83 17.16
CA GLU A 12 -7.82 -2.78 18.20
C GLU A 12 -6.83 -1.64 17.87
N GLN A 13 -5.73 -1.93 17.18
CA GLN A 13 -4.83 -0.88 16.69
C GLN A 13 -5.49 -0.08 15.55
N ALA A 14 -6.26 -0.76 14.69
CA ALA A 14 -6.95 -0.14 13.58
C ALA A 14 -8.02 0.86 14.03
N LYS A 15 -8.71 0.60 15.15
CA LYS A 15 -9.70 1.52 15.74
C LYS A 15 -9.12 2.89 16.08
N GLY A 16 -7.84 2.94 16.47
CA GLY A 16 -7.13 4.18 16.81
C GLY A 16 -6.36 4.80 15.65
N ALA A 17 -6.36 4.18 14.46
CA ALA A 17 -5.58 4.63 13.32
C ALA A 17 -6.39 5.53 12.38
N THR A 18 -5.69 6.45 11.74
CA THR A 18 -6.27 7.39 10.77
C THR A 18 -5.55 7.29 9.45
N LEU A 19 -6.30 7.28 8.35
CA LEU A 19 -5.78 7.41 7.00
C LEU A 19 -5.77 8.87 6.57
N LYS A 20 -4.68 9.31 5.95
CA LYS A 20 -4.52 10.68 5.48
C LYS A 20 -4.32 10.69 3.97
N PHE A 21 -5.31 11.23 3.25
CA PHE A 21 -5.28 11.45 1.81
C PHE A 21 -4.76 12.85 1.50
N ASP A 22 -4.24 13.06 0.28
CA ASP A 22 -3.61 14.32 -0.14
C ASP A 22 -2.52 14.81 0.83
N TYR A 23 -1.78 13.90 1.46
CA TYR A 23 -0.60 14.25 2.25
C TYR A 23 0.63 14.46 1.37
N GLU A 24 0.61 15.51 0.57
CA GLU A 24 1.64 15.80 -0.41
C GLU A 24 1.85 17.31 -0.55
N GLU A 25 2.91 17.69 -1.25
CA GLU A 25 3.19 19.07 -1.60
C GLU A 25 2.70 19.36 -3.03
N ASP A 26 2.26 20.58 -3.27
CA ASP A 26 1.98 21.08 -4.61
C ASP A 26 3.28 21.45 -5.36
N VAL A 27 3.13 21.95 -6.58
CA VAL A 27 4.27 22.33 -7.45
C VAL A 27 5.12 23.48 -6.88
N ASP A 28 4.59 24.24 -5.92
CA ASP A 28 5.29 25.33 -5.23
C ASP A 28 5.94 24.86 -3.92
N GLY A 29 5.86 23.56 -3.59
CA GLY A 29 6.36 22.99 -2.34
C GLY A 29 5.46 23.28 -1.13
N LYS A 30 4.20 23.69 -1.34
CA LYS A 30 3.25 23.91 -0.24
C LYS A 30 2.46 22.65 0.01
N SER A 31 2.28 22.29 1.29
CA SER A 31 1.44 21.16 1.64
C SER A 31 -0.01 21.38 1.18
N LYS A 32 -0.58 20.39 0.50
CA LYS A 32 -2.01 20.34 0.18
C LYS A 32 -2.84 20.16 1.45
N VAL A 33 -4.12 20.53 1.36
CA VAL A 33 -5.11 20.23 2.40
C VAL A 33 -5.39 18.73 2.35
N SER A 34 -5.09 18.04 3.44
CA SER A 34 -5.32 16.60 3.55
C SER A 34 -6.70 16.28 4.09
N THR A 35 -7.24 15.14 3.65
CA THR A 35 -8.49 14.56 4.16
C THR A 35 -8.19 13.38 5.07
N LEU A 36 -8.89 13.25 6.18
CA LEU A 36 -8.65 12.21 7.19
C LEU A 36 -9.82 11.24 7.26
N TYR A 37 -9.56 9.94 7.26
CA TYR A 37 -10.57 8.89 7.43
C TYR A 37 -10.22 7.99 8.60
N LYS A 38 -11.22 7.50 9.32
CA LYS A 38 -11.05 6.42 10.29
C LYS A 38 -11.16 5.06 9.60
N LEU A 39 -10.67 4.03 10.28
CA LEU A 39 -10.83 2.65 9.89
C LEU A 39 -12.00 2.01 10.64
N ASP A 40 -12.67 1.06 9.98
CA ASP A 40 -13.78 0.30 10.56
C ASP A 40 -13.44 -1.21 10.62
N PRO A 41 -12.58 -1.61 11.56
CA PRO A 41 -12.17 -3.00 11.71
C PRO A 41 -13.28 -3.90 12.28
N ASP A 42 -14.33 -3.32 12.88
CA ASP A 42 -15.47 -4.08 13.41
C ASP A 42 -16.35 -4.60 12.27
N THR A 43 -16.48 -3.84 11.17
CA THR A 43 -17.14 -4.30 9.94
C THR A 43 -16.24 -5.27 9.16
N PHE A 44 -14.97 -4.93 8.94
CA PHE A 44 -14.06 -5.82 8.23
C PHE A 44 -12.59 -5.58 8.60
N PHE A 45 -11.94 -6.66 9.04
CA PHE A 45 -10.50 -6.73 9.29
C PHE A 45 -9.99 -8.14 8.97
N GLN A 46 -9.05 -8.24 8.02
CA GLN A 46 -8.37 -9.47 7.65
C GLN A 46 -6.87 -9.23 7.68
N THR A 47 -6.11 -10.14 8.28
CA THR A 47 -4.66 -10.01 8.37
C THR A 47 -3.97 -11.36 8.21
N ASP A 48 -2.76 -11.36 7.66
CA ASP A 48 -1.91 -12.53 7.50
C ASP A 48 -0.46 -12.14 7.82
N GLU A 49 0.12 -12.77 8.84
CA GLU A 49 1.49 -12.53 9.28
C GLU A 49 2.53 -13.12 8.31
N LYS A 50 2.19 -14.22 7.62
CA LYS A 50 3.12 -14.92 6.73
C LYS A 50 3.32 -14.16 5.42
N LEU A 51 2.25 -13.60 4.86
CA LEU A 51 2.28 -12.75 3.67
C LEU A 51 2.48 -11.27 4.03
N ASP A 52 2.48 -10.96 5.33
CA ASP A 52 2.67 -9.63 5.90
C ASP A 52 1.71 -8.59 5.33
N PHE A 53 0.39 -8.86 5.38
CA PHE A 53 -0.62 -7.90 4.95
C PHE A 53 -1.79 -7.78 5.95
N THR A 54 -2.43 -6.62 5.93
CA THR A 54 -3.69 -6.33 6.60
C THR A 54 -4.60 -5.58 5.66
N LEU A 55 -5.82 -6.11 5.47
CA LEU A 55 -6.92 -5.48 4.76
C LEU A 55 -7.99 -5.06 5.77
N VAL A 56 -8.36 -3.79 5.77
CA VAL A 56 -9.29 -3.20 6.75
C VAL A 56 -10.27 -2.26 6.06
N LYS A 57 -11.55 -2.24 6.50
CA LYS A 57 -12.55 -1.29 6.00
C LYS A 57 -12.14 0.14 6.35
N VAL A 58 -12.49 1.08 5.49
CA VAL A 58 -12.39 2.52 5.75
C VAL A 58 -13.80 3.04 5.96
N GLU A 59 -14.00 3.93 6.93
CA GLU A 59 -15.29 4.61 7.10
C GLU A 59 -15.70 5.33 5.81
N GLY A 60 -17.01 5.42 5.58
CA GLY A 60 -17.55 5.93 4.31
C GLY A 60 -17.35 7.43 4.09
N MET A 61 -17.15 8.20 5.16
CA MET A 61 -16.94 9.65 5.16
C MET A 61 -15.64 9.99 5.89
N ASP A 62 -15.08 11.15 5.58
CA ASP A 62 -13.95 11.71 6.32
C ASP A 62 -14.36 12.12 7.74
N THR A 63 -13.39 12.46 8.59
CA THR A 63 -13.64 12.78 10.00
C THR A 63 -14.49 14.03 10.24
N ASP A 64 -14.71 14.82 9.19
CA ASP A 64 -15.50 16.05 9.18
C ASP A 64 -16.89 15.88 8.52
N ASP A 65 -17.24 14.67 8.06
CA ASP A 65 -18.48 14.34 7.36
C ASP A 65 -18.72 15.16 6.07
N LYS A 66 -17.65 15.47 5.32
CA LYS A 66 -17.67 16.31 4.10
C LYS A 66 -17.33 15.55 2.83
N VAL A 67 -16.37 14.63 2.88
CA VAL A 67 -15.79 14.00 1.68
C VAL A 67 -15.99 12.49 1.75
N PRO A 68 -16.85 11.89 0.91
CA PRO A 68 -17.02 10.44 0.90
C PRO A 68 -15.76 9.74 0.37
N ILE A 69 -15.42 8.57 0.93
CA ILE A 69 -14.24 7.79 0.53
C ILE A 69 -14.30 7.36 -0.95
N SER A 70 -15.50 7.29 -1.53
CA SER A 70 -15.72 6.94 -2.93
C SER A 70 -15.15 7.94 -3.93
N GLU A 71 -14.86 9.18 -3.53
CA GLU A 71 -14.24 10.20 -4.40
C GLU A 71 -12.83 9.82 -4.87
N TRP A 72 -12.09 9.02 -4.10
CA TRP A 72 -10.69 8.68 -4.40
C TRP A 72 -10.54 7.54 -5.41
N GLY A 73 -11.57 6.73 -5.61
CA GLY A 73 -11.50 5.52 -6.43
C GLY A 73 -10.67 4.39 -5.82
N ASN A 74 -10.27 3.43 -6.66
CA ASN A 74 -9.49 2.26 -6.25
C ASN A 74 -8.30 2.04 -7.18
N LEU A 75 -7.23 1.47 -6.64
CA LEU A 75 -6.07 1.04 -7.44
C LEU A 75 -6.39 -0.25 -8.21
N ILE A 76 -5.82 -0.38 -9.41
CA ILE A 76 -5.88 -1.61 -10.19
C ILE A 76 -4.82 -2.56 -9.66
N LEU A 77 -5.20 -3.79 -9.33
CA LEU A 77 -4.27 -4.79 -8.82
C LEU A 77 -3.75 -5.65 -9.97
N GLY A 78 -2.44 -5.92 -9.96
CA GLY A 78 -1.77 -6.75 -10.96
C GLY A 78 -2.04 -8.23 -10.75
N ASP A 79 -2.13 -8.96 -11.85
CA ASP A 79 -2.15 -10.42 -11.87
C ASP A 79 -0.73 -11.00 -11.83
N ALA A 80 -0.61 -12.33 -11.94
CA ALA A 80 0.67 -13.04 -11.87
C ALA A 80 1.63 -12.70 -13.02
N GLU A 81 1.16 -12.10 -14.12
CA GLU A 81 1.97 -11.74 -15.29
C GLU A 81 2.45 -10.29 -15.23
N ALA A 82 1.92 -9.48 -14.31
CA ALA A 82 2.22 -8.05 -14.24
C ALA A 82 3.66 -7.74 -13.78
N ALA A 83 4.30 -8.63 -13.01
CA ALA A 83 5.68 -8.45 -12.58
C ALA A 83 6.64 -9.12 -13.57
N VAL A 84 7.48 -8.33 -14.25
CA VAL A 84 8.47 -8.82 -15.21
C VAL A 84 9.87 -8.38 -14.81
N GLN A 85 10.79 -9.34 -14.60
CA GLN A 85 12.15 -9.04 -14.16
C GLN A 85 12.86 -8.09 -15.14
N GLY A 86 13.51 -7.07 -14.60
CA GLY A 86 14.20 -6.04 -15.38
C GLY A 86 13.33 -4.86 -15.80
N GLU A 87 12.00 -4.95 -15.72
CA GLU A 87 11.10 -3.82 -15.97
C GLU A 87 11.11 -2.80 -14.82
N TYR A 88 10.64 -1.60 -15.13
CA TYR A 88 10.54 -0.52 -14.15
C TYR A 88 9.35 -0.72 -13.21
N VAL A 89 9.55 -0.32 -11.96
CA VAL A 89 8.53 -0.14 -10.95
C VAL A 89 8.53 1.28 -10.43
N THR A 90 7.36 1.74 -10.00
CA THR A 90 7.19 3.00 -9.27
C THR A 90 6.68 2.70 -7.87
N VAL A 91 7.29 3.28 -6.84
CA VAL A 91 6.86 3.18 -5.45
C VAL A 91 6.37 4.56 -5.00
N ILE A 92 5.10 4.64 -4.59
CA ILE A 92 4.51 5.85 -4.00
C ILE A 92 4.50 5.67 -2.48
N GLN A 93 5.17 6.56 -1.75
CA GLN A 93 5.54 6.31 -0.35
C GLN A 93 5.55 7.56 0.53
N HIS A 94 5.61 7.32 1.84
CA HIS A 94 5.69 8.33 2.90
C HIS A 94 6.85 8.01 3.86
N PRO A 95 8.10 8.05 3.38
CA PRO A 95 9.27 7.67 4.16
C PRO A 95 9.36 8.53 5.42
N GLN A 96 9.60 7.90 6.56
CA GLN A 96 9.66 8.53 7.89
C GLN A 96 8.41 9.37 8.24
N GLY A 97 7.27 9.09 7.61
CA GLY A 97 6.04 9.87 7.78
C GLY A 97 6.07 11.26 7.12
N ARG A 98 6.98 11.49 6.16
CA ARG A 98 7.02 12.72 5.36
C ARG A 98 5.89 12.76 4.32
N THR A 99 5.77 13.91 3.65
CA THR A 99 4.88 14.07 2.49
C THR A 99 5.22 13.06 1.39
N LYS A 100 4.27 12.85 0.48
CA LYS A 100 4.39 11.85 -0.59
C LYS A 100 5.71 12.01 -1.35
N GLU A 101 6.45 10.93 -1.45
CA GLU A 101 7.66 10.79 -2.25
C GLU A 101 7.47 9.65 -3.27
N ILE A 102 8.14 9.76 -4.42
CA ILE A 102 8.06 8.77 -5.50
C ILE A 102 9.47 8.29 -5.80
N ALA A 103 9.66 6.98 -5.75
CA ALA A 103 10.89 6.33 -6.20
C ALA A 103 10.59 5.41 -7.38
N PHE A 104 11.54 5.25 -8.29
CA PHE A 104 11.41 4.36 -9.43
C PHE A 104 12.76 3.73 -9.78
N ASP A 105 12.76 2.45 -10.08
CA ASP A 105 13.90 1.71 -10.61
C ASP A 105 13.39 0.35 -11.11
N ARG A 106 14.27 -0.63 -11.33
CA ARG A 106 13.94 -1.90 -11.94
C ARG A 106 13.70 -3.01 -10.93
N ILE A 107 12.89 -3.98 -11.35
CA ILE A 107 12.76 -5.29 -10.72
C ILE A 107 14.10 -6.01 -10.87
N ALA A 108 14.68 -6.40 -9.74
CA ALA A 108 15.93 -7.13 -9.66
C ALA A 108 15.71 -8.64 -9.81
N SER A 109 14.69 -9.19 -9.15
CA SER A 109 14.29 -10.60 -9.26
C SER A 109 12.85 -10.79 -8.79
N ILE A 110 12.27 -11.91 -9.17
CA ILE A 110 10.93 -12.32 -8.78
C ILE A 110 11.02 -13.76 -8.26
N ASP A 111 10.53 -13.95 -7.04
CA ASP A 111 10.42 -15.25 -6.37
C ASP A 111 8.93 -15.66 -6.30
N ASP A 112 8.63 -16.81 -5.70
CA ASP A 112 7.26 -17.34 -5.61
C ASP A 112 6.27 -16.36 -4.95
N THR A 113 6.71 -15.67 -3.89
CA THR A 113 5.85 -14.75 -3.12
C THR A 113 6.36 -13.31 -3.05
N ILE A 114 7.57 -13.05 -3.55
CA ILE A 114 8.27 -11.77 -3.35
C ILE A 114 8.73 -11.20 -4.68
N VAL A 115 8.54 -9.89 -4.87
CA VAL A 115 9.22 -9.11 -5.92
C VAL A 115 10.34 -8.31 -5.25
N LYS A 116 11.56 -8.40 -5.78
CA LYS A 116 12.70 -7.58 -5.35
C LYS A 116 13.00 -6.51 -6.39
N TYR A 117 13.26 -5.29 -5.97
CA TYR A 117 13.49 -4.14 -6.85
C TYR A 117 14.46 -3.14 -6.22
N ARG A 118 14.92 -2.17 -7.02
CA ARG A 118 15.97 -1.22 -6.61
C ARG A 118 15.47 0.19 -6.30
N ALA A 119 14.19 0.47 -6.49
CA ALA A 119 13.63 1.79 -6.19
C ALA A 119 13.85 2.13 -4.72
N ASP A 120 14.54 3.24 -4.42
CA ASP A 120 14.96 3.59 -3.07
C ASP A 120 13.77 3.79 -2.11
N THR A 121 13.91 3.28 -0.90
CA THR A 121 12.91 3.41 0.18
C THR A 121 13.63 3.61 1.51
N GLU A 122 12.95 4.24 2.47
CA GLU A 122 13.44 4.39 3.85
C GLU A 122 12.44 3.76 4.83
N GLY A 123 12.82 3.65 6.10
CA GLY A 123 11.85 3.30 7.14
C GLY A 123 10.61 4.21 7.08
N GLY A 124 9.44 3.64 7.31
CA GLY A 124 8.15 4.35 7.14
C GLY A 124 7.47 4.13 5.79
N SER A 125 8.16 3.54 4.80
CA SER A 125 7.57 3.18 3.51
C SER A 125 6.80 1.85 3.50
N SER A 126 6.86 1.06 4.58
CA SER A 126 6.12 -0.21 4.70
C SER A 126 4.63 -0.01 4.40
N GLY A 127 4.09 -0.86 3.54
CA GLY A 127 2.70 -0.85 3.11
C GLY A 127 2.50 -0.06 1.82
N SER A 128 3.56 0.55 1.27
CA SER A 128 3.48 1.28 0.01
C SER A 128 3.18 0.34 -1.17
N PRO A 129 2.28 0.75 -2.08
CA PRO A 129 2.06 0.04 -3.33
C PRO A 129 3.27 0.20 -4.26
N VAL A 130 3.62 -0.91 -4.91
CA VAL A 130 4.63 -0.98 -5.97
C VAL A 130 3.90 -1.18 -7.29
N PHE A 131 4.04 -0.24 -8.22
CA PHE A 131 3.35 -0.24 -9.51
C PHE A 131 4.24 -0.74 -10.63
N ASP A 132 3.66 -1.45 -11.60
CA ASP A 132 4.26 -1.65 -12.93
C ASP A 132 4.13 -0.38 -13.80
N ILE A 133 4.62 -0.45 -15.03
CA ILE A 133 4.53 0.65 -16.01
C ILE A 133 3.09 0.95 -16.49
N ASN A 134 2.15 0.05 -16.21
CA ASN A 134 0.74 0.18 -16.58
C ASN A 134 -0.12 0.64 -15.38
N TRP A 135 0.50 1.08 -14.28
CA TRP A 135 -0.16 1.50 -13.04
C TRP A 135 -0.99 0.41 -12.36
N LYS A 136 -0.62 -0.86 -12.55
CA LYS A 136 -1.13 -1.97 -11.75
C LYS A 136 -0.25 -2.16 -10.53
N VAL A 137 -0.84 -2.36 -9.35
CA VAL A 137 -0.10 -2.69 -8.13
C VAL A 137 0.36 -4.14 -8.20
N ILE A 138 1.67 -4.36 -8.31
CA ILE A 138 2.27 -5.70 -8.43
C ILE A 138 2.82 -6.23 -7.12
N ALA A 139 3.09 -5.36 -6.14
CA ALA A 139 3.56 -5.77 -4.82
C ALA A 139 3.20 -4.77 -3.71
N LEU A 140 3.20 -5.26 -2.47
CA LEU A 140 3.10 -4.48 -1.24
C LEU A 140 4.48 -4.39 -0.59
N HIS A 141 5.11 -3.22 -0.61
CA HIS A 141 6.47 -3.02 -0.06
C HIS A 141 6.49 -3.31 1.45
N HIS A 142 7.46 -4.11 1.90
CA HIS A 142 7.55 -4.48 3.33
C HIS A 142 8.97 -4.51 3.91
N GLY A 143 9.99 -4.20 3.11
CA GLY A 143 11.35 -4.04 3.63
C GLY A 143 12.46 -4.06 2.60
N ALA A 144 13.69 -4.17 3.11
CA ALA A 144 14.92 -4.18 2.33
C ALA A 144 15.83 -5.35 2.71
N THR A 145 16.61 -5.80 1.74
CA THR A 145 17.77 -6.69 1.90
C THR A 145 19.05 -5.89 1.67
N SER A 146 20.22 -6.53 1.73
CA SER A 146 21.50 -5.82 1.53
C SER A 146 21.61 -5.09 0.19
N ASN A 147 20.91 -5.55 -0.85
CA ASN A 147 21.08 -5.06 -2.23
C ASN A 147 19.77 -4.71 -2.96
N SER A 148 18.61 -4.81 -2.30
CA SER A 148 17.32 -4.55 -2.93
C SER A 148 16.23 -4.29 -1.90
N ASN A 149 15.20 -3.54 -2.29
CA ASN A 149 13.92 -3.52 -1.62
C ASN A 149 13.08 -4.74 -2.03
N GLN A 150 12.08 -5.07 -1.23
CA GLN A 150 11.20 -6.21 -1.47
C GLN A 150 9.75 -5.92 -1.10
N GLY A 151 8.85 -6.55 -1.85
CA GLY A 151 7.41 -6.46 -1.70
C GLY A 151 6.76 -7.85 -1.78
N THR A 152 5.72 -8.10 -0.97
CA THR A 152 4.88 -9.30 -1.16
C THR A 152 4.09 -9.13 -2.46
N ARG A 153 4.13 -10.16 -3.30
CA ARG A 153 3.42 -10.22 -4.58
C ARG A 153 1.92 -10.00 -4.43
N MET A 154 1.36 -9.07 -5.22
CA MET A 154 -0.06 -8.73 -5.15
C MET A 154 -0.96 -9.89 -5.59
N ASP A 155 -0.56 -10.63 -6.62
CA ASP A 155 -1.31 -11.80 -7.10
C ASP A 155 -1.39 -12.91 -6.05
N VAL A 156 -0.36 -13.05 -5.20
CA VAL A 156 -0.36 -14.00 -4.08
C VAL A 156 -1.31 -13.56 -2.96
N ILE A 157 -1.32 -12.26 -2.62
CA ILE A 157 -2.29 -11.70 -1.67
C ILE A 157 -3.72 -11.89 -2.21
N LEU A 158 -3.95 -11.59 -3.48
CA LEU A 158 -5.24 -11.80 -4.14
C LEU A 158 -5.69 -13.26 -4.14
N GLY A 159 -4.76 -14.19 -4.39
CA GLY A 159 -5.03 -15.62 -4.31
C GLY A 159 -5.54 -16.04 -2.93
N MET A 160 -5.04 -15.43 -1.85
CA MET A 160 -5.51 -15.65 -0.48
C MET A 160 -6.89 -15.02 -0.24
N LEU A 161 -7.15 -13.85 -0.82
CA LEU A 161 -8.42 -13.13 -0.67
C LEU A 161 -9.56 -13.71 -1.54
N ASN A 162 -9.27 -14.57 -2.52
CA ASN A 162 -10.26 -15.26 -3.34
C ASN A 162 -11.09 -16.24 -2.48
N GLY A 163 -12.16 -15.72 -1.88
CA GLY A 163 -13.02 -16.45 -0.94
C GLY A 163 -13.40 -15.64 0.29
N VAL A 164 -12.73 -14.49 0.50
CA VAL A 164 -13.11 -13.53 1.52
C VAL A 164 -14.26 -12.67 0.98
N ASN A 165 -15.35 -12.55 1.75
CA ASN A 165 -16.46 -11.68 1.38
C ASN A 165 -16.09 -10.22 1.70
N LEU A 166 -15.77 -9.44 0.66
CA LEU A 166 -15.33 -8.04 0.77
C LEU A 166 -16.49 -7.01 0.81
N ALA A 167 -17.67 -7.42 1.29
CA ALA A 167 -18.89 -6.59 1.33
C ALA A 167 -18.67 -5.17 1.93
#